data_AF-A0A930HGV9-F1
#
_entry.id   AF-A0A930HGV9-F1
#
_cell.length_a   1.000
_cell.length_b   1.000
_cell.length_c   1.000
_cell.angle_alpha   90.00
_cell.angle_beta   90.00
_cell.angle_gamma   90.00
#
_symmetry.space_group_name_H-M   'P 1'
#
loop_
_entity.id
_entity.type
_entity.pdbx_description
1 polymer ?
#
loop_
_entity_poly.entity_id
_entity_poly.type
_entity_poly.pdbx_seq_one_letter_code
_entity_poly.pdbx_strand_id
1 'polypeptide(L)'
;MNKYQKIVQKAFAVCALAALSLSCVGKDEPTKSTPAPVPAPAGQKSESNVAKLVVRFQIGHLHGAKSFHHLPSEAVLANKNLQDDQQLTFKLVDGKWMRVDTLMVQNGDKTETIQGLDKLLAYRWLDTRKPNPFTGEITGSDYPQYGLLLEAYDAQGKLLNLGEIAQKDAYQFFLYPSDIKDYDTNQAIKADADYKNIMAYTCLDTEVYNKSAHRGTTKFRSAQDPINYKGYVIFPILGSSFNLNIDLYHTTKGKLEGGKASEYYQPNATVKQGELLAHLSIPLIVFAPYSMKQYASTKDIKKPLMAIEDFSKNIPEEEDPDGAEVKLAQDAARRLEKIFGKPWNKIGSDFTHNDLAPRASEATGGNFY
;
A
#
# COMPACT_ATOMS: atom_id res chain seq x y z
N MET A 1 -13.75 -0.38 -13.17
CA MET A 1 -12.99 0.80 -12.68
C MET A 1 -13.95 1.71 -11.92
N ASN A 2 -13.83 1.78 -10.58
CA ASN A 2 -14.87 2.38 -9.73
C ASN A 2 -14.95 3.92 -9.88
N LYS A 3 -16.03 4.53 -9.36
CA LYS A 3 -16.25 5.98 -9.42
C LYS A 3 -15.07 6.77 -8.86
N TYR A 4 -14.49 6.39 -7.72
CA TYR A 4 -13.29 6.99 -7.13
C TYR A 4 -12.05 6.86 -8.03
N GLN A 5 -11.81 5.72 -8.65
CA GLN A 5 -10.68 5.56 -9.58
C GLN A 5 -10.88 6.35 -10.88
N LYS A 6 -12.10 6.39 -11.42
CA LYS A 6 -12.48 7.24 -12.57
C LYS A 6 -12.37 8.73 -12.24
N ILE A 7 -12.76 9.12 -11.04
CA ILE A 7 -12.67 10.48 -10.49
C ILE A 7 -11.20 10.84 -10.27
N VAL A 8 -10.44 10.04 -9.54
CA VAL A 8 -9.02 10.27 -9.27
C VAL A 8 -8.19 10.27 -10.57
N GLN A 9 -8.47 9.40 -11.56
CA GLN A 9 -7.83 9.47 -12.88
C GLN A 9 -8.24 10.72 -13.69
N LYS A 10 -9.45 11.24 -13.53
CA LYS A 10 -9.89 12.52 -14.14
C LYS A 10 -9.38 13.75 -13.38
N ALA A 11 -9.00 13.63 -12.11
CA ALA A 11 -8.49 14.70 -11.27
C ALA A 11 -7.06 15.16 -11.61
N PHE A 12 -6.38 14.45 -12.52
CA PHE A 12 -4.97 14.70 -12.84
C PHE A 12 -4.68 16.03 -13.58
N ALA A 13 -5.68 16.88 -13.81
CA ALA A 13 -5.48 18.16 -14.48
C ALA A 13 -5.33 19.38 -13.54
N VAL A 14 -5.97 19.44 -12.36
CA VAL A 14 -5.87 20.62 -11.48
C VAL A 14 -6.12 20.23 -10.02
N CYS A 15 -5.08 20.27 -9.17
CA CYS A 15 -5.23 20.32 -7.71
C CYS A 15 -4.53 21.57 -7.19
N ALA A 16 -5.25 22.70 -7.13
CA ALA A 16 -4.82 23.88 -6.41
C ALA A 16 -4.77 23.57 -4.90
N LEU A 17 -3.67 23.96 -4.25
CA LEU A 17 -3.42 23.79 -2.82
C LEU A 17 -4.28 24.77 -2.01
N ALA A 18 -4.97 24.28 -0.99
CA ALA A 18 -5.28 25.07 0.20
C ALA A 18 -4.47 24.48 1.36
N ALA A 19 -3.24 24.96 1.53
CA ALA A 19 -2.49 24.77 2.77
C ALA A 19 -2.98 25.83 3.76
N LEU A 20 -3.80 25.45 4.72
CA LEU A 20 -4.13 26.34 5.84
C LEU A 20 -2.96 26.28 6.85
N SER A 21 -2.02 27.21 6.68
CA SER A 21 -1.02 27.55 7.69
C SER A 21 -1.69 28.33 8.82
N LEU A 22 -1.59 27.82 10.04
CA LEU A 22 -1.80 28.61 11.25
C LEU A 22 -0.43 28.99 11.83
N SER A 23 -0.06 30.25 11.59
CA SER A 23 1.06 30.98 12.21
C SER A 23 0.42 32.21 12.87
N CYS A 24 0.71 32.73 14.05
CA CYS A 24 1.74 32.63 15.10
C CYS A 24 1.15 33.33 16.35
N VAL A 25 1.67 33.11 17.57
CA VAL A 25 2.10 34.21 18.48
C VAL A 25 3.16 33.67 19.45
N GLY A 26 4.27 34.40 19.56
CA GLY A 26 5.27 34.26 20.61
C GLY A 26 6.53 35.05 20.26
N LYS A 27 6.51 36.37 20.49
CA LYS A 27 7.71 37.22 20.49
C LYS A 27 8.51 36.95 21.76
N ASP A 28 9.84 36.91 21.66
CA ASP A 28 10.74 37.85 22.35
C ASP A 28 12.23 37.60 21.97
N GLU A 29 13.04 38.59 22.35
CA GLU A 29 14.29 39.15 21.78
C GLU A 29 15.63 38.39 22.02
N PRO A 30 16.80 38.91 21.54
CA PRO A 30 17.95 38.11 21.14
C PRO A 30 19.09 38.02 22.17
N THR A 31 19.92 36.98 22.07
CA THR A 31 21.26 36.96 22.70
C THR A 31 22.32 36.29 21.80
N LYS A 32 23.45 36.99 21.63
CA LYS A 32 24.78 36.51 21.16
C LYS A 32 25.28 35.42 22.13
N SER A 33 26.12 34.41 21.85
CA SER A 33 27.21 34.15 20.88
C SER A 33 27.71 32.70 21.08
N THR A 34 28.25 32.04 20.03
CA THR A 34 29.52 31.24 19.94
C THR A 34 29.49 30.39 18.64
N PRO A 35 30.60 30.19 17.88
CA PRO A 35 30.56 29.57 16.56
C PRO A 35 30.37 28.05 16.64
N ALA A 36 29.36 27.53 15.95
CA ALA A 36 29.17 26.11 15.74
C ALA A 36 30.16 25.56 14.69
N PRO A 37 30.53 24.27 14.73
CA PRO A 37 31.47 23.66 13.80
C PRO A 37 30.95 23.74 12.36
N VAL A 38 31.85 24.03 11.42
CA VAL A 38 31.59 24.07 9.98
C VAL A 38 30.92 22.75 9.53
N PRO A 39 29.71 22.79 8.94
CA PRO A 39 29.13 21.61 8.31
C PRO A 39 30.00 21.16 7.14
N ALA A 40 30.24 19.85 7.03
CA ALA A 40 30.84 19.24 5.85
C ALA A 40 30.06 19.66 4.58
N PRO A 41 30.71 19.74 3.40
CA PRO A 41 30.07 20.27 2.20
C PRO A 41 28.80 19.47 1.90
N ALA A 42 27.66 20.16 1.85
CA ALA A 42 26.43 19.60 1.34
C ALA A 42 26.72 19.07 -0.06
N GLY A 43 26.55 17.76 -0.26
CA GLY A 43 26.50 17.19 -1.61
C GLY A 43 25.51 18.02 -2.43
N GLN A 44 25.88 18.37 -3.66
CA GLN A 44 24.98 19.04 -4.60
C GLN A 44 23.65 18.29 -4.59
N LYS A 45 22.57 18.95 -4.14
CA LYS A 45 21.21 18.46 -4.36
C LYS A 45 21.05 18.24 -5.86
N SER A 46 20.63 17.05 -6.25
CA SER A 46 20.26 16.81 -7.63
C SER A 46 19.05 17.66 -7.99
N GLU A 47 19.00 18.17 -9.21
CA GLU A 47 17.82 18.81 -9.77
C GLU A 47 16.74 17.76 -10.11
N SER A 48 16.42 16.86 -9.18
CA SER A 48 15.33 15.93 -9.39
C SER A 48 14.03 16.70 -9.52
N ASN A 49 13.27 16.41 -10.58
CA ASN A 49 11.97 17.03 -10.82
C ASN A 49 10.82 16.38 -10.04
N VAL A 50 11.10 15.36 -9.21
CA VAL A 50 10.09 14.62 -8.45
C VAL A 50 9.41 15.54 -7.43
N ALA A 51 8.12 15.83 -7.65
CA ALA A 51 7.33 16.73 -6.81
C ALA A 51 6.12 16.05 -6.16
N LYS A 52 5.71 14.88 -6.68
CA LYS A 52 4.58 14.10 -6.16
C LYS A 52 4.87 12.60 -6.23
N LEU A 53 4.55 11.88 -5.17
CA LEU A 53 4.59 10.43 -5.09
C LEU A 53 3.19 9.89 -4.84
N VAL A 54 2.82 8.81 -5.51
CA VAL A 54 1.57 8.07 -5.27
C VAL A 54 1.93 6.63 -4.94
N VAL A 55 1.38 6.16 -3.82
CA VAL A 55 1.53 4.78 -3.33
C VAL A 55 0.19 4.10 -3.51
N ARG A 56 0.13 3.05 -4.33
CA ARG A 56 -1.08 2.27 -4.60
C ARG A 56 -0.91 0.83 -4.13
N PHE A 57 -1.81 0.40 -3.27
CA PHE A 57 -2.01 -0.98 -2.85
C PHE A 57 -3.26 -1.52 -3.55
N GLN A 58 -3.12 -2.63 -4.26
CA GLN A 58 -4.22 -3.27 -4.96
C GLN A 58 -4.33 -4.71 -4.51
N ILE A 59 -5.52 -5.12 -4.11
CA ILE A 59 -5.74 -6.52 -3.77
C ILE A 59 -5.66 -7.39 -5.03
N GLY A 60 -5.06 -8.57 -4.88
CA GLY A 60 -4.97 -9.57 -5.91
C GLY A 60 -4.46 -10.90 -5.38
N HIS A 61 -4.15 -11.80 -6.32
CA HIS A 61 -3.65 -13.13 -6.03
C HIS A 61 -2.57 -13.57 -7.03
N LEU A 62 -1.83 -14.62 -6.71
CA LEU A 62 -0.73 -15.12 -7.54
C LEU A 62 -1.11 -16.38 -8.32
N HIS A 63 -0.70 -16.42 -9.59
CA HIS A 63 -0.56 -17.64 -10.40
C HIS A 63 0.93 -18.02 -10.52
N GLY A 64 1.50 -18.52 -9.42
CA GLY A 64 2.94 -18.76 -9.30
C GLY A 64 3.73 -17.50 -8.88
N ALA A 65 5.06 -17.60 -8.79
CA ALA A 65 5.87 -16.64 -8.04
C ALA A 65 5.86 -15.18 -8.54
N LYS A 66 5.62 -14.95 -9.84
CA LYS A 66 5.70 -13.61 -10.47
C LYS A 66 4.49 -13.22 -11.32
N SER A 67 3.41 -14.00 -11.27
CA SER A 67 2.19 -13.69 -12.02
C SER A 67 1.11 -13.17 -11.08
N PHE A 68 1.24 -11.91 -10.69
CA PHE A 68 0.21 -11.24 -9.90
C PHE A 68 -1.00 -10.93 -10.79
N HIS A 69 -2.17 -11.30 -10.30
CA HIS A 69 -3.46 -11.08 -10.90
C HIS A 69 -4.25 -10.11 -10.02
N HIS A 70 -4.52 -8.92 -10.55
CA HIS A 70 -5.22 -7.88 -9.80
C HIS A 70 -6.72 -8.16 -9.82
N LEU A 71 -7.35 -8.02 -8.66
CA LEU A 71 -8.79 -8.14 -8.49
C LEU A 71 -9.40 -6.75 -8.26
N PRO A 72 -9.90 -6.07 -9.31
CA PRO A 72 -10.49 -4.75 -9.15
C PRO A 72 -11.78 -4.84 -8.36
N SER A 73 -12.05 -3.78 -7.60
CA SER A 73 -13.28 -3.61 -6.83
C SER A 73 -14.01 -2.37 -7.32
N GLU A 74 -15.32 -2.50 -7.53
CA GLU A 74 -16.19 -1.37 -7.86
C GLU A 74 -16.93 -0.81 -6.65
N ALA A 75 -16.75 -1.43 -5.49
CA ALA A 75 -17.43 -1.02 -4.28
C ALA A 75 -17.05 0.40 -3.83
N VAL A 76 -18.07 1.12 -3.37
CA VAL A 76 -17.93 2.43 -2.75
C VAL A 76 -18.24 2.24 -1.28
N LEU A 77 -17.21 2.31 -0.46
CA LEU A 77 -17.29 2.04 0.97
C LEU A 77 -17.50 3.32 1.75
N ALA A 78 -18.27 3.22 2.83
CA ALA A 78 -18.43 4.29 3.82
C ALA A 78 -17.09 4.59 4.51
N ASN A 79 -16.28 3.57 4.79
CA ASN A 79 -14.94 3.70 5.34
C ASN A 79 -13.89 3.51 4.23
N LYS A 80 -13.35 4.64 3.76
CA LYS A 80 -12.34 4.70 2.68
C LYS A 80 -11.13 3.78 2.88
N ASN A 81 -10.69 3.55 4.12
CA ASN A 81 -9.52 2.71 4.42
C ASN A 81 -9.79 1.20 4.23
N LEU A 82 -11.05 0.77 4.12
CA LEU A 82 -11.40 -0.62 3.85
C LEU A 82 -11.46 -0.92 2.34
N GLN A 83 -11.13 0.06 1.50
CA GLN A 83 -11.16 -0.12 0.06
C GLN A 83 -10.16 -1.19 -0.37
N ASP A 84 -10.57 -2.01 -1.34
CA ASP A 84 -9.70 -3.08 -1.85
C ASP A 84 -8.49 -2.51 -2.60
N ASP A 85 -8.69 -1.35 -3.23
CA ASP A 85 -7.63 -0.53 -3.80
C ASP A 85 -7.42 0.72 -2.94
N GLN A 86 -6.26 0.78 -2.29
CA GLN A 86 -5.87 1.89 -1.40
C GLN A 86 -4.82 2.75 -2.11
N GLN A 87 -5.03 4.07 -2.09
CA GLN A 87 -4.12 5.03 -2.70
C GLN A 87 -3.79 6.16 -1.71
N LEU A 88 -2.51 6.39 -1.48
CA LEU A 88 -1.99 7.55 -0.77
C LEU A 88 -1.20 8.42 -1.73
N THR A 89 -1.34 9.74 -1.59
CA THR A 89 -0.60 10.72 -2.39
C THR A 89 0.23 11.60 -1.47
N PHE A 90 1.45 11.90 -1.88
CA PHE A 90 2.38 12.77 -1.17
C PHE A 90 2.88 13.84 -2.12
N LYS A 91 3.05 15.06 -1.61
CA LYS A 91 3.61 16.19 -2.35
C LYS A 91 4.78 16.78 -1.60
N LEU A 92 5.77 17.25 -2.33
CA LEU A 92 6.85 18.06 -1.78
C LEU A 92 6.32 19.49 -1.57
N VAL A 93 6.25 19.93 -0.32
CA VAL A 93 5.82 21.28 0.09
C VAL A 93 6.91 21.85 0.98
N ASP A 94 7.51 22.98 0.58
CA ASP A 94 8.59 23.64 1.30
C ASP A 94 9.74 22.70 1.70
N GLY A 95 10.11 21.80 0.78
CA GLY A 95 11.17 20.81 0.97
C GLY A 95 10.81 19.63 1.88
N LYS A 96 9.54 19.49 2.28
CA LYS A 96 9.03 18.38 3.10
C LYS A 96 7.98 17.57 2.34
N TRP A 97 8.05 16.26 2.46
CA TRP A 97 7.04 15.36 1.91
C TRP A 97 5.82 15.33 2.81
N MET A 98 4.70 15.84 2.31
CA MET A 98 3.44 15.93 3.03
C MET A 98 2.41 15.01 2.38
N ARG A 99 1.72 14.22 3.20
CA ARG A 99 0.57 13.43 2.74
C ARG A 99 -0.55 14.38 2.32
N VAL A 100 -1.18 14.07 1.19
CA VAL A 100 -2.36 14.79 0.69
C VAL A 100 -3.58 14.17 1.35
N ASP A 101 -4.07 14.81 2.41
CA ASP A 101 -5.24 14.37 3.17
C ASP A 101 -6.56 14.62 2.44
N THR A 102 -6.54 15.46 1.40
CA THR A 102 -7.75 15.81 0.65
C THR A 102 -7.41 16.01 -0.83
N LEU A 103 -8.15 15.31 -1.69
CA LEU A 103 -8.07 15.37 -3.13
C LEU A 103 -9.26 16.16 -3.66
N MET A 104 -9.00 17.19 -4.45
CA MET A 104 -10.04 17.91 -5.18
C MET A 104 -10.19 17.27 -6.55
N VAL A 105 -11.41 16.91 -6.92
CA VAL A 105 -11.66 16.21 -8.17
C VAL A 105 -12.75 16.91 -8.96
N GLN A 106 -12.46 17.20 -10.22
CA GLN A 106 -13.46 17.71 -11.14
C GLN A 106 -14.30 16.58 -11.74
N ASN A 107 -15.61 16.78 -11.67
CA ASN A 107 -16.64 15.92 -12.22
C ASN A 107 -17.60 16.80 -13.05
N GLY A 108 -17.22 17.05 -14.30
CA GLY A 108 -17.82 18.12 -15.10
C GLY A 108 -17.54 19.48 -14.47
N ASP A 109 -18.57 20.31 -14.32
CA ASP A 109 -18.44 21.64 -13.71
C ASP A 109 -18.36 21.62 -12.17
N LYS A 110 -18.51 20.44 -11.55
CA LYS A 110 -18.48 20.29 -10.09
C LYS A 110 -17.08 19.89 -9.64
N THR A 111 -16.61 20.54 -8.56
CA THR A 111 -15.43 20.08 -7.84
C THR A 111 -15.89 19.34 -6.59
N GLU A 112 -15.55 18.06 -6.50
CA GLU A 112 -15.80 17.21 -5.34
C GLU A 112 -14.53 17.12 -4.48
N THR A 113 -14.70 17.25 -3.18
CA THR A 113 -13.61 17.11 -2.20
C THR A 113 -13.64 15.69 -1.63
N ILE A 114 -12.56 14.95 -1.82
CA ILE A 114 -12.43 13.56 -1.36
C ILE A 114 -11.35 13.48 -0.31
N GLN A 115 -11.67 12.91 0.84
CA GLN A 115 -10.69 12.67 1.89
C GLN A 115 -9.76 11.53 1.48
N GLY A 116 -8.45 11.79 1.43
CA GLY A 116 -7.40 10.80 1.18
C GLY A 116 -7.24 9.82 2.35
N LEU A 117 -6.54 8.70 2.14
CA LEU A 117 -6.34 7.72 3.21
C LEU A 117 -5.33 8.22 4.23
N ASP A 118 -5.60 7.94 5.50
CA ASP A 118 -4.73 8.28 6.62
C ASP A 118 -3.84 7.13 7.11
N LYS A 119 -4.16 5.90 6.69
CA LYS A 119 -3.47 4.66 7.01
C LYS A 119 -3.83 3.59 5.99
N LEU A 120 -3.01 2.56 5.91
CA LEU A 120 -3.28 1.34 5.17
C LEU A 120 -3.88 0.29 6.11
N LEU A 121 -4.94 -0.37 5.66
CA LEU A 121 -5.49 -1.55 6.32
C LEU A 121 -5.25 -2.77 5.44
N ALA A 122 -4.53 -3.74 5.97
CA ALA A 122 -4.15 -4.96 5.26
C ALA A 122 -4.82 -6.20 5.86
N TYR A 123 -5.12 -7.17 5.03
CA TYR A 123 -5.48 -8.52 5.41
C TYR A 123 -4.21 -9.35 5.56
N ARG A 124 -4.21 -10.29 6.51
CA ARG A 124 -3.14 -11.27 6.68
C ARG A 124 -3.07 -12.17 5.44
N TRP A 125 -1.86 -12.40 4.93
CA TRP A 125 -1.59 -13.43 3.94
C TRP A 125 -1.77 -14.83 4.54
N LEU A 126 -2.47 -15.70 3.80
CA LEU A 126 -2.56 -17.13 4.10
C LEU A 126 -2.29 -17.91 2.81
N ASP A 127 -1.39 -18.90 2.89
CA ASP A 127 -1.26 -19.89 1.84
C ASP A 127 -2.43 -20.86 1.94
N THR A 128 -3.39 -20.73 1.02
CA THR A 128 -4.58 -21.61 0.97
C THR A 128 -4.37 -22.80 0.05
N ARG A 129 -3.17 -22.97 -0.53
CA ARG A 129 -2.90 -24.05 -1.47
C ARG A 129 -2.98 -25.40 -0.75
N LYS A 130 -3.79 -26.28 -1.30
CA LYS A 130 -3.94 -27.65 -0.82
C LYS A 130 -4.03 -28.62 -1.99
N PRO A 131 -3.45 -29.84 -1.86
CA PRO A 131 -3.67 -30.89 -2.84
C PRO A 131 -5.15 -31.22 -2.92
N ASN A 132 -5.68 -31.30 -4.14
CA ASN A 132 -7.00 -31.85 -4.39
C ASN A 132 -6.98 -33.33 -3.96
N PRO A 133 -7.90 -33.77 -3.09
CA PRO A 133 -7.88 -35.14 -2.55
C PRO A 133 -8.15 -36.22 -3.62
N PHE A 134 -8.70 -35.85 -4.78
CA PHE A 134 -9.05 -36.77 -5.86
C PHE A 134 -8.05 -36.73 -7.04
N THR A 135 -7.56 -35.55 -7.41
CA THR A 135 -6.63 -35.40 -8.56
C THR A 135 -5.18 -35.27 -8.16
N GLY A 136 -4.89 -34.95 -6.88
CA GLY A 136 -3.55 -34.61 -6.40
C GLY A 136 -3.03 -33.25 -6.88
N GLU A 137 -3.76 -32.57 -7.77
CA GLU A 137 -3.38 -31.25 -8.26
C GLU A 137 -3.50 -30.22 -7.15
N ILE A 138 -2.53 -29.30 -7.06
CA ILE A 138 -2.60 -28.20 -6.11
C ILE A 138 -3.72 -27.25 -6.52
N THR A 139 -4.67 -27.03 -5.61
CA THR A 139 -5.79 -26.10 -5.75
C THR A 139 -5.69 -25.00 -4.71
N GLY A 140 -6.35 -23.85 -4.94
CA GLY A 140 -6.26 -22.66 -4.09
C GLY A 140 -5.28 -21.62 -4.62
N SER A 141 -5.08 -20.55 -3.86
CA SER A 141 -4.17 -19.45 -4.23
C SER A 141 -3.47 -18.88 -3.00
N ASP A 142 -2.35 -18.22 -3.21
CA ASP A 142 -1.80 -17.32 -2.20
C ASP A 142 -2.81 -16.17 -2.08
N TYR A 143 -3.43 -15.92 -0.92
CA TYR A 143 -4.39 -14.81 -0.78
C TYR A 143 -4.37 -14.18 0.62
N PRO A 144 -4.51 -12.85 0.78
CA PRO A 144 -4.36 -11.81 -0.25
C PRO A 144 -2.88 -11.51 -0.49
N GLN A 145 -2.57 -11.09 -1.71
CA GLN A 145 -1.38 -10.27 -1.96
C GLN A 145 -1.82 -8.85 -2.24
N TYR A 146 -0.92 -7.92 -1.93
CA TYR A 146 -1.07 -6.52 -2.28
C TYR A 146 -0.12 -6.17 -3.41
N GLY A 147 -0.66 -6.00 -4.62
CA GLY A 147 0.05 -5.35 -5.70
C GLY A 147 0.42 -3.94 -5.28
N LEU A 148 1.71 -3.63 -5.29
CA LEU A 148 2.24 -2.33 -4.93
C LEU A 148 2.70 -1.60 -6.18
N LEU A 149 2.22 -0.38 -6.38
CA LEU A 149 2.74 0.53 -7.39
C LEU A 149 3.16 1.85 -6.74
N LEU A 150 4.37 2.28 -7.07
CA LEU A 150 4.95 3.56 -6.71
C LEU A 150 5.06 4.40 -7.98
N GLU A 151 4.32 5.49 -8.01
CA GLU A 151 4.32 6.45 -9.12
C GLU A 151 5.00 7.74 -8.66
N ALA A 152 5.94 8.24 -9.45
CA ALA A 152 6.56 9.53 -9.26
C ALA A 152 6.16 10.47 -10.39
N TYR A 153 5.87 11.71 -10.02
CA TYR A 153 5.43 12.74 -10.94
C TYR A 153 6.21 14.02 -10.72
N ASP A 154 6.38 14.78 -11.80
CA ASP A 154 6.88 16.16 -11.71
C ASP A 154 5.81 17.14 -11.22
N ALA A 155 6.22 18.41 -11.07
CA ALA A 155 5.35 19.50 -10.63
C ALA A 155 4.19 19.77 -11.61
N GLN A 156 4.35 19.42 -12.89
CA GLN A 156 3.34 19.54 -13.94
C GLN A 156 2.40 18.33 -13.99
N GLY A 157 2.66 17.29 -13.18
CA GLY A 157 1.86 16.07 -13.13
C GLY A 157 2.19 15.04 -14.18
N LYS A 158 3.32 15.16 -14.89
CA LYS A 158 3.83 14.14 -15.81
C LYS A 158 4.37 12.95 -15.03
N LEU A 159 4.00 11.74 -15.44
CA LEU A 159 4.51 10.50 -14.85
C LEU A 159 5.97 10.27 -15.26
N LEU A 160 6.87 10.22 -14.28
CA LEU A 160 8.32 10.08 -14.48
C LEU A 160 8.75 8.61 -14.63
N ASN A 161 7.93 7.65 -14.19
CA ASN A 161 8.17 6.21 -14.34
C ASN A 161 8.27 5.73 -15.80
N LEU A 162 7.79 6.50 -16.77
CA LEU A 162 7.92 6.17 -18.20
C LEU A 162 9.20 6.72 -18.84
N GLY A 163 10.04 7.42 -18.08
CA GLY A 163 11.27 8.01 -18.57
C GLY A 163 12.34 8.09 -17.49
N GLU A 164 12.36 9.20 -16.76
CA GLU A 164 13.42 9.53 -15.80
C GLU A 164 13.63 8.49 -14.70
N ILE A 165 12.57 8.06 -14.01
CA ILE A 165 12.69 7.03 -12.96
C ILE A 165 13.05 5.66 -13.55
N ALA A 166 12.66 5.38 -14.80
CA ALA A 166 12.99 4.13 -15.47
C ALA A 166 14.44 4.07 -15.96
N GLN A 167 15.20 5.17 -15.87
CA GLN A 167 16.61 5.21 -16.21
C GLN A 167 17.36 4.16 -15.41
N LYS A 168 18.11 3.34 -16.15
CA LYS A 168 19.01 2.36 -15.58
C LYS A 168 20.02 3.09 -14.69
N ASP A 169 20.19 2.59 -13.47
CA ASP A 169 21.20 3.05 -12.51
C ASP A 169 21.01 4.41 -11.83
N ALA A 170 19.87 5.10 -11.98
CA ALA A 170 19.67 6.41 -11.34
C ALA A 170 18.75 6.36 -10.12
N TYR A 171 17.63 5.62 -10.17
CA TYR A 171 16.60 5.68 -9.13
C TYR A 171 16.33 4.33 -8.49
N GLN A 172 16.05 4.33 -7.18
CA GLN A 172 15.61 3.14 -6.44
C GLN A 172 14.68 3.52 -5.29
N PHE A 173 13.59 2.76 -5.18
CA PHE A 173 12.74 2.71 -4.01
C PHE A 173 13.22 1.66 -3.02
N PHE A 174 13.10 1.98 -1.74
CA PHE A 174 13.31 1.07 -0.62
C PHE A 174 12.08 1.01 0.26
N LEU A 175 11.73 -0.19 0.72
CA LEU A 175 10.52 -0.47 1.48
C LEU A 175 10.86 -1.26 2.74
N TYR A 176 10.53 -0.72 3.91
CA TYR A 176 10.81 -1.40 5.17
C TYR A 176 9.82 -1.01 6.26
N PRO A 177 9.44 -1.95 7.14
CA PRO A 177 8.63 -1.65 8.31
C PRO A 177 9.49 -1.03 9.44
N SER A 178 8.84 -0.24 10.30
CA SER A 178 9.41 0.29 11.56
C SER A 178 8.32 0.48 12.61
N ASP A 179 8.68 0.67 13.88
CA ASP A 179 7.71 0.74 15.01
C ASP A 179 6.73 -0.45 15.02
N ILE A 180 7.28 -1.66 14.92
CA ILE A 180 6.49 -2.88 14.71
C ILE A 180 5.97 -3.38 16.05
N LYS A 181 4.65 -3.45 16.16
CA LYS A 181 3.95 -3.85 17.39
C LYS A 181 2.67 -4.61 17.10
N ASP A 182 2.21 -5.37 18.08
CA ASP A 182 0.86 -5.90 18.09
C ASP A 182 -0.12 -4.75 18.38
N TYR A 183 -1.16 -4.62 17.55
CA TYR A 183 -2.10 -3.49 17.62
C TYR A 183 -2.91 -3.49 18.92
N ASP A 184 -3.33 -4.66 19.40
CA ASP A 184 -4.23 -4.76 20.55
C ASP A 184 -3.52 -4.61 21.90
N THR A 185 -2.29 -5.11 21.99
CA THR A 185 -1.48 -5.11 23.22
C THR A 185 -0.40 -4.04 23.24
N ASN A 186 -0.11 -3.41 22.09
CA ASN A 186 0.99 -2.47 21.88
C ASN A 186 2.38 -3.05 22.22
N GLN A 187 2.50 -4.38 22.31
CA GLN A 187 3.77 -5.06 22.55
C GLN A 187 4.61 -5.11 21.26
N ALA A 188 5.93 -4.91 21.39
CA ALA A 188 6.83 -4.96 20.26
C ALA A 188 6.86 -6.36 19.63
N ILE A 189 6.82 -6.43 18.30
CA ILE A 189 7.01 -7.66 17.54
C ILE A 189 8.43 -7.68 16.99
N LYS A 190 9.16 -8.76 17.22
CA LYS A 190 10.52 -8.92 16.72
C LYS A 190 10.51 -9.15 15.20
N ALA A 191 11.19 -8.29 14.46
CA ALA A 191 11.49 -8.50 13.05
C ALA A 191 12.73 -9.39 12.86
N ASP A 192 12.71 -10.18 11.80
CA ASP A 192 13.91 -10.77 11.23
C ASP A 192 14.77 -9.68 10.57
N ALA A 193 16.05 -9.97 10.34
CA ALA A 193 16.98 -9.00 9.77
C ALA A 193 16.58 -8.51 8.36
N ASP A 194 15.81 -9.31 7.62
CA ASP A 194 15.27 -9.00 6.29
C ASP A 194 13.78 -8.63 6.30
N TYR A 195 13.18 -8.49 7.49
CA TYR A 195 11.78 -8.17 7.72
C TYR A 195 10.75 -9.13 7.13
N LYS A 196 11.12 -10.28 6.55
CA LYS A 196 10.17 -11.14 5.83
C LYS A 196 9.04 -11.70 6.69
N ASN A 197 9.27 -11.86 7.99
CA ASN A 197 8.22 -12.24 8.93
C ASN A 197 7.16 -11.14 9.13
N ILE A 198 7.50 -9.87 8.88
CA ILE A 198 6.57 -8.72 8.97
C ILE A 198 5.98 -8.37 7.61
N MET A 199 6.85 -8.25 6.61
CA MET A 199 6.52 -7.82 5.26
C MET A 199 7.52 -8.44 4.27
N ALA A 200 7.02 -9.27 3.36
CA ALA A 200 7.82 -9.75 2.23
C ALA A 200 7.37 -9.06 0.95
N TYR A 201 8.34 -8.53 0.19
CA TYR A 201 8.13 -7.86 -1.08
C TYR A 201 8.81 -8.63 -2.21
N THR A 202 8.10 -8.79 -3.32
CA THR A 202 8.66 -9.32 -4.56
C THR A 202 8.58 -8.26 -5.65
N CYS A 203 9.73 -7.87 -6.16
CA CYS A 203 9.85 -6.93 -7.27
C CYS A 203 9.32 -7.55 -8.58
N LEU A 204 8.43 -6.83 -9.25
CA LEU A 204 7.86 -7.16 -10.55
C LEU A 204 8.15 -6.07 -11.59
N ASP A 205 9.19 -5.26 -11.39
CA ASP A 205 9.58 -4.23 -12.36
C ASP A 205 9.75 -4.82 -13.76
N THR A 206 9.31 -4.07 -14.76
CA THR A 206 9.37 -4.46 -16.17
C THR A 206 10.07 -3.38 -16.99
N GLU A 207 10.49 -3.72 -18.20
CA GLU A 207 11.09 -2.73 -19.11
C GLU A 207 10.10 -1.59 -19.43
N VAL A 208 8.81 -1.90 -19.50
CA VAL A 208 7.73 -0.92 -19.67
C VAL A 208 6.90 -0.84 -18.39
N TYR A 209 6.93 0.31 -17.71
CA TYR A 209 6.31 0.53 -16.39
C TYR A 209 4.84 0.07 -16.30
N ASN A 210 4.01 0.49 -17.25
CA ASN A 210 2.55 0.25 -17.24
C ASN A 210 2.14 -1.02 -18.00
N LYS A 211 3.03 -2.03 -18.04
CA LYS A 211 2.79 -3.33 -18.66
C LYS A 211 3.26 -4.45 -17.74
N SER A 212 2.45 -5.48 -17.59
CA SER A 212 2.86 -6.72 -16.93
C SER A 212 3.62 -7.65 -17.87
N ALA A 213 4.65 -8.31 -17.36
CA ALA A 213 5.37 -9.33 -18.11
C ALA A 213 4.52 -10.61 -18.32
N HIS A 214 3.34 -10.71 -17.71
CA HIS A 214 2.40 -11.78 -17.97
C HIS A 214 2.05 -11.83 -19.46
N ARG A 215 2.00 -13.05 -20.02
CA ARG A 215 1.75 -13.32 -21.46
C ARG A 215 2.69 -12.57 -22.43
N GLY A 216 3.87 -12.16 -21.97
CA GLY A 216 4.91 -11.60 -22.83
C GLY A 216 4.65 -10.18 -23.33
N THR A 217 3.77 -9.40 -22.70
CA THR A 217 3.50 -8.01 -23.14
C THR A 217 4.67 -7.05 -22.91
N THR A 218 5.60 -7.43 -22.04
CA THR A 218 6.92 -6.82 -21.80
C THR A 218 7.82 -7.87 -21.12
N LYS A 219 9.09 -7.55 -20.91
CA LYS A 219 10.01 -8.35 -20.06
C LYS A 219 10.10 -7.77 -18.66
N PHE A 220 10.38 -8.63 -17.69
CA PHE A 220 10.87 -8.19 -16.38
C PHE A 220 12.22 -7.49 -16.54
N ARG A 221 12.48 -6.48 -15.71
CA ARG A 221 13.83 -5.93 -15.60
C ARG A 221 14.79 -6.99 -15.07
N SER A 222 16.07 -6.80 -15.37
CA SER A 222 17.15 -7.60 -14.80
C SER A 222 17.11 -7.56 -13.27
N ALA A 223 17.34 -8.69 -12.62
CA ALA A 223 17.44 -8.79 -11.17
C ALA A 223 18.66 -8.02 -10.61
N GLN A 224 19.62 -7.66 -11.47
CA GLN A 224 20.74 -6.78 -11.12
C GLN A 224 20.36 -5.30 -11.22
N ASP A 225 19.17 -4.97 -11.69
CA ASP A 225 18.73 -3.60 -11.91
C ASP A 225 17.29 -3.32 -11.38
N PRO A 226 16.93 -3.74 -10.15
CA PRO A 226 15.63 -3.41 -9.60
C PRO A 226 15.54 -1.92 -9.28
N ILE A 227 14.42 -1.30 -9.59
CA ILE A 227 14.06 0.05 -9.13
C ILE A 227 13.07 -0.05 -7.96
N ASN A 228 12.34 -1.17 -7.85
CA ASN A 228 11.31 -1.46 -6.87
C ASN A 228 10.10 -0.51 -6.94
N TYR A 229 9.77 -0.01 -8.13
CA TYR A 229 8.59 0.84 -8.30
C TYR A 229 7.30 0.02 -8.44
N LYS A 230 7.39 -1.28 -8.75
CA LYS A 230 6.23 -2.17 -8.74
C LYS A 230 6.56 -3.59 -8.33
N GLY A 231 5.62 -4.20 -7.62
CA GLY A 231 5.76 -5.55 -7.11
C GLY A 231 4.50 -6.02 -6.42
N TYR A 232 4.63 -7.04 -5.59
CA TYR A 232 3.59 -7.40 -4.62
C TYR A 232 4.19 -7.54 -3.23
N VAL A 233 3.34 -7.32 -2.23
CA VAL A 233 3.66 -7.41 -0.81
C VAL A 233 2.71 -8.42 -0.15
N ILE A 234 3.25 -9.20 0.79
CA ILE A 234 2.48 -10.03 1.71
C ILE A 234 2.75 -9.64 3.15
N PHE A 235 1.74 -9.80 4.00
CA PHE A 235 1.77 -9.48 5.42
C PHE A 235 1.44 -10.72 6.27
N PRO A 236 2.45 -11.40 6.84
CA PRO A 236 2.22 -12.71 7.49
C PRO A 236 1.58 -12.64 8.89
N ILE A 237 1.83 -11.58 9.65
CA ILE A 237 1.41 -11.51 11.07
C ILE A 237 0.11 -10.71 11.22
N LEU A 238 -0.99 -11.42 11.49
CA LEU A 238 -2.26 -10.80 11.86
C LEU A 238 -2.13 -10.01 13.16
N GLY A 239 -2.77 -8.84 13.23
CA GLY A 239 -2.73 -7.95 14.39
C GLY A 239 -1.50 -7.05 14.42
N SER A 240 -0.51 -7.25 13.55
CA SER A 240 0.65 -6.37 13.48
C SER A 240 0.28 -4.97 13.00
N SER A 241 0.90 -3.96 13.60
CA SER A 241 0.84 -2.54 13.26
C SER A 241 2.26 -2.01 13.15
N PHE A 242 2.53 -1.23 12.11
CA PHE A 242 3.85 -0.64 11.88
C PHE A 242 3.75 0.58 10.96
N ASN A 243 4.83 1.34 10.87
CA ASN A 243 5.01 2.34 9.82
C ASN A 243 5.70 1.68 8.62
N LEU A 244 5.01 1.63 7.48
CA LEU A 244 5.61 1.30 6.19
C LEU A 244 6.39 2.52 5.69
N ASN A 245 7.71 2.41 5.71
CA ASN A 245 8.58 3.43 5.15
C ASN A 245 8.85 3.16 3.68
N ILE A 246 8.84 4.23 2.88
CA ILE A 246 9.19 4.21 1.47
C ILE A 246 10.21 5.32 1.22
N ASP A 247 11.44 4.92 0.93
CA ASP A 247 12.52 5.85 0.58
C ASP A 247 12.73 5.84 -0.93
N LEU A 248 12.91 7.02 -1.53
CA LEU A 248 13.35 7.18 -2.92
C LEU A 248 14.75 7.78 -2.92
N TYR A 249 15.72 7.03 -3.43
CA TYR A 249 17.07 7.51 -3.67
C TYR A 249 17.28 7.83 -5.14
N HIS A 250 18.03 8.91 -5.38
CA HIS A 250 18.69 9.18 -6.66
C HIS A 250 20.19 8.98 -6.49
N THR A 251 20.76 8.02 -7.23
CA THR A 251 22.17 7.67 -7.17
C THR A 251 22.90 8.14 -8.42
N THR A 252 24.07 8.75 -8.21
CA THR A 252 24.96 9.22 -9.28
C THR A 252 26.12 8.26 -9.57
N LYS A 253 26.31 7.25 -8.71
CA LYS A 253 27.39 6.26 -8.81
C LYS A 253 26.88 4.86 -9.19
N GLY A 254 25.62 4.78 -9.63
CA GLY A 254 24.93 3.52 -9.88
C GLY A 254 24.46 2.85 -8.59
N LYS A 255 24.04 1.59 -8.71
CA LYS A 255 23.36 0.88 -7.62
C LYS A 255 23.89 -0.49 -7.27
N LEU A 256 24.86 -0.95 -8.05
CA LEU A 256 25.50 -2.22 -7.87
C LEU A 256 26.72 -2.06 -6.96
N GLU A 257 26.84 -2.96 -6.00
CA GLU A 257 28.05 -3.11 -5.18
C GLU A 257 28.52 -4.56 -5.33
N GLY A 258 29.74 -4.76 -5.86
CA GLY A 258 30.24 -6.10 -6.19
C GLY A 258 29.37 -6.86 -7.20
N GLY A 259 28.70 -6.15 -8.11
CA GLY A 259 27.78 -6.73 -9.10
C GLY A 259 26.40 -7.12 -8.56
N LYS A 260 26.09 -6.81 -7.30
CA LYS A 260 24.79 -7.07 -6.66
C LYS A 260 24.03 -5.78 -6.39
N ALA A 261 22.74 -5.78 -6.72
CA ALA A 261 21.85 -4.67 -6.37
C ALA A 261 21.59 -4.65 -4.86
N SER A 262 21.13 -3.50 -4.35
CA SER A 262 20.64 -3.42 -2.98
C SER A 262 19.40 -4.29 -2.79
N GLU A 263 19.25 -4.86 -1.59
CA GLU A 263 17.97 -5.46 -1.19
C GLU A 263 16.89 -4.37 -1.10
N TYR A 264 15.63 -4.73 -1.36
CA TYR A 264 14.53 -3.76 -1.40
C TYR A 264 14.33 -3.01 -0.08
N TYR A 265 14.78 -3.54 1.05
CA TYR A 265 14.58 -2.95 2.37
C TYR A 265 15.82 -2.21 2.89
N GLN A 266 16.95 -2.26 2.18
CA GLN A 266 18.21 -1.72 2.68
C GLN A 266 19.11 -1.19 1.56
N PRO A 267 19.28 0.15 1.45
CA PRO A 267 20.23 0.72 0.51
C PRO A 267 21.68 0.37 0.89
N ASN A 268 22.46 -0.06 -0.10
CA ASN A 268 23.89 -0.32 0.05
C ASN A 268 24.73 0.98 0.14
N ALA A 269 26.03 0.86 0.34
CA ALA A 269 26.90 2.02 0.54
C ALA A 269 27.00 2.91 -0.70
N THR A 270 26.88 2.31 -1.89
CA THR A 270 26.90 3.04 -3.16
C THR A 270 25.64 3.91 -3.32
N VAL A 271 24.46 3.36 -3.03
CA VAL A 271 23.20 4.11 -3.10
C VAL A 271 23.15 5.22 -2.06
N LYS A 272 23.65 4.97 -0.85
CA LYS A 272 23.70 5.96 0.24
C LYS A 272 24.61 7.16 -0.05
N GLN A 273 25.51 7.07 -1.02
CA GLN A 273 26.31 8.21 -1.50
C GLN A 273 25.53 9.14 -2.44
N GLY A 274 24.35 8.69 -2.91
CA GLY A 274 23.40 9.52 -3.64
C GLY A 274 22.57 10.42 -2.73
N GLU A 275 21.50 10.96 -3.27
CA GLU A 275 20.55 11.82 -2.57
C GLU A 275 19.30 11.03 -2.17
N LEU A 276 18.92 11.13 -0.89
CA LEU A 276 17.58 10.72 -0.44
C LEU A 276 16.58 11.80 -0.85
N LEU A 277 15.85 11.55 -1.93
CA LEU A 277 14.88 12.49 -2.49
C LEU A 277 13.57 12.51 -1.68
N ALA A 278 13.14 11.35 -1.20
CA ALA A 278 11.91 11.24 -0.44
C ALA A 278 12.02 10.18 0.65
N HIS A 279 11.39 10.49 1.78
CA HIS A 279 11.08 9.56 2.86
C HIS A 279 9.60 9.69 3.16
N LEU A 280 8.85 8.62 2.92
CA LEU A 280 7.43 8.52 3.26
C LEU A 280 7.27 7.54 4.41
N SER A 281 6.38 7.85 5.35
CA SER A 281 6.03 6.96 6.45
C SER A 281 4.52 6.81 6.54
N ILE A 282 4.02 5.58 6.40
CA ILE A 282 2.60 5.27 6.28
C ILE A 282 2.19 4.28 7.38
N PRO A 283 1.27 4.66 8.29
CA PRO A 283 0.73 3.70 9.25
C PRO A 283 0.02 2.56 8.52
N LEU A 284 0.35 1.32 8.85
CA LEU A 284 -0.24 0.11 8.29
C LEU A 284 -0.66 -0.83 9.43
N ILE A 285 -1.89 -1.36 9.35
CA ILE A 285 -2.41 -2.33 10.31
C ILE A 285 -2.89 -3.58 9.56
N VAL A 286 -2.35 -4.74 9.90
CA VAL A 286 -2.80 -6.04 9.41
C VAL A 286 -4.00 -6.48 10.25
N PHE A 287 -5.19 -6.01 9.88
CA PHE A 287 -6.33 -5.98 10.79
C PHE A 287 -7.15 -7.27 10.83
N ALA A 288 -7.15 -8.08 9.76
CA ALA A 288 -8.04 -9.23 9.64
C ALA A 288 -7.45 -10.38 8.81
N PRO A 289 -7.87 -11.63 9.04
CA PRO A 289 -7.74 -12.66 8.00
C PRO A 289 -8.66 -12.31 6.82
N TYR A 290 -8.31 -12.74 5.59
CA TYR A 290 -9.14 -12.42 4.43
C TYR A 290 -10.54 -13.03 4.48
N SER A 291 -10.63 -14.22 5.09
CA SER A 291 -11.87 -14.95 5.38
C SER A 291 -12.92 -14.10 6.11
N MET A 292 -12.50 -13.07 6.87
CA MET A 292 -13.41 -12.12 7.53
C MET A 292 -14.48 -11.56 6.58
N LYS A 293 -14.17 -11.35 5.29
CA LYS A 293 -15.15 -10.87 4.31
C LYS A 293 -16.34 -11.83 4.15
N GLN A 294 -16.10 -13.13 4.21
CA GLN A 294 -17.14 -14.15 4.12
C GLN A 294 -17.99 -14.14 5.40
N TYR A 295 -17.33 -14.18 6.57
CA TYR A 295 -17.97 -14.19 7.89
C TYR A 295 -18.81 -12.94 8.18
N ALA A 296 -18.36 -11.77 7.74
CA ALA A 296 -19.01 -10.49 8.03
C ALA A 296 -20.25 -10.21 7.16
N SER A 297 -20.38 -10.87 6.02
CA SER A 297 -21.37 -10.54 5.00
C SER A 297 -22.70 -11.29 5.17
N THR A 298 -23.80 -10.68 4.74
CA THR A 298 -25.07 -11.39 4.53
C THR A 298 -25.59 -11.18 3.11
N LYS A 299 -26.49 -12.06 2.66
CA LYS A 299 -27.22 -11.92 1.39
C LYS A 299 -28.40 -10.92 1.47
N ASP A 300 -28.75 -10.41 2.65
CA ASP A 300 -29.85 -9.46 2.84
C ASP A 300 -29.36 -8.02 2.66
N ILE A 301 -29.75 -7.39 1.55
CA ILE A 301 -29.41 -5.99 1.21
C ILE A 301 -29.83 -5.01 2.33
N LYS A 302 -30.93 -5.28 3.04
CA LYS A 302 -31.42 -4.41 4.11
C LYS A 302 -30.67 -4.64 5.42
N LYS A 303 -30.01 -5.79 5.57
CA LYS A 303 -29.21 -6.17 6.75
C LYS A 303 -27.87 -6.76 6.30
N PRO A 304 -27.03 -5.97 5.61
CA PRO A 304 -25.89 -6.49 4.88
C PRO A 304 -24.74 -7.00 5.76
N LEU A 305 -24.82 -6.77 7.06
CA LEU A 305 -23.81 -7.08 8.05
C LEU A 305 -24.31 -8.14 9.02
N MET A 306 -23.51 -9.18 9.21
CA MET A 306 -23.73 -10.18 10.24
C MET A 306 -23.33 -9.63 11.62
N ALA A 307 -24.06 -9.96 12.68
CA ALA A 307 -23.60 -9.66 14.05
C ALA A 307 -22.27 -10.39 14.33
N ILE A 308 -21.39 -9.81 15.14
CA ILE A 308 -20.06 -10.40 15.41
C ILE A 308 -20.20 -11.81 15.99
N GLU A 309 -21.14 -11.97 16.92
CA GLU A 309 -21.43 -13.22 17.62
C GLU A 309 -21.94 -14.32 16.68
N ASP A 310 -22.41 -13.92 15.50
CA ASP A 310 -23.11 -14.77 14.55
C ASP A 310 -22.24 -15.25 13.38
N PHE A 311 -20.96 -14.88 13.33
CA PHE A 311 -20.06 -15.17 12.19
C PHE A 311 -20.03 -16.64 11.73
N SER A 312 -20.34 -17.60 12.60
CA SER A 312 -20.42 -19.02 12.26
C SER A 312 -21.70 -19.46 11.52
N LYS A 313 -22.74 -18.61 11.44
CA LYS A 313 -24.12 -19.03 11.07
C LYS A 313 -24.32 -19.56 9.65
N ASN A 314 -23.32 -19.48 8.75
CA ASN A 314 -23.47 -19.86 7.33
C ASN A 314 -22.31 -20.67 6.77
N ILE A 315 -21.43 -21.21 7.60
CA ILE A 315 -20.23 -21.91 7.13
C ILE A 315 -20.33 -23.39 7.50
N PRO A 316 -20.16 -24.30 6.53
CA PRO A 316 -20.08 -25.73 6.82
C PRO A 316 -18.99 -25.98 7.86
N GLU A 317 -19.28 -26.81 8.86
CA GLU A 317 -18.30 -27.18 9.90
C GLU A 317 -17.00 -27.74 9.29
N GLU A 318 -17.07 -28.32 8.10
CA GLU A 318 -15.90 -28.80 7.33
C GLU A 318 -14.94 -27.68 6.88
N GLU A 319 -15.39 -26.42 6.80
CA GLU A 319 -14.56 -25.29 6.35
C GLU A 319 -13.80 -24.61 7.49
N ASP A 320 -14.26 -24.73 8.75
CA ASP A 320 -13.58 -24.23 9.97
C ASP A 320 -13.96 -25.09 11.20
N PRO A 321 -13.54 -26.36 11.25
CA PRO A 321 -14.05 -27.36 12.21
C PRO A 321 -13.76 -27.00 13.68
N ASP A 322 -12.67 -26.26 13.91
CA ASP A 322 -12.28 -25.82 15.26
C ASP A 322 -12.74 -24.39 15.59
N GLY A 323 -13.43 -23.70 14.64
CA GLY A 323 -13.88 -22.32 14.80
C GLY A 323 -12.75 -21.29 14.94
N ALA A 324 -11.52 -21.66 14.53
CA ALA A 324 -10.34 -20.84 14.72
C ALA A 324 -10.40 -19.57 13.87
N GLU A 325 -10.81 -19.69 12.60
CA GLU A 325 -10.94 -18.55 11.69
C GLU A 325 -12.13 -17.65 12.07
N VAL A 326 -13.25 -18.24 12.55
CA VAL A 326 -14.36 -17.47 13.13
C VAL A 326 -13.86 -16.58 14.27
N LYS A 327 -13.08 -17.12 15.21
CA LYS A 327 -12.55 -16.35 16.34
C LYS A 327 -11.65 -15.20 15.86
N LEU A 328 -10.77 -15.46 14.89
CA LEU A 328 -9.90 -14.44 14.31
C LEU A 328 -10.70 -13.33 13.60
N ALA A 329 -11.76 -13.68 12.87
CA ALA A 329 -12.64 -12.72 12.22
C ALA A 329 -13.41 -11.87 13.24
N GLN A 330 -13.90 -12.47 14.32
CA GLN A 330 -14.56 -11.73 15.40
C GLN A 330 -13.62 -10.74 16.09
N ASP A 331 -12.39 -11.16 16.40
CA ASP A 331 -11.39 -10.29 17.02
C ASP A 331 -10.97 -9.16 16.07
N ALA A 332 -10.91 -9.45 14.76
CA ALA A 332 -10.71 -8.43 13.73
C ALA A 332 -11.87 -7.43 13.62
N ALA A 333 -13.12 -7.87 13.75
CA ALA A 333 -14.29 -6.98 13.80
C ALA A 333 -14.20 -6.02 14.98
N ARG A 334 -13.88 -6.53 16.18
CA ARG A 334 -13.65 -5.70 17.38
C ARG A 334 -12.46 -4.76 17.20
N ARG A 335 -11.41 -5.20 16.52
CA ARG A 335 -10.26 -4.35 16.17
C ARG A 335 -10.66 -3.20 15.26
N LEU A 336 -11.51 -3.43 14.27
CA LEU A 336 -12.04 -2.37 13.41
C LEU A 336 -12.89 -1.36 14.18
N GLU A 337 -13.66 -1.80 15.18
CA GLU A 337 -14.39 -0.87 16.05
C GLU A 337 -13.44 0.09 16.77
N LYS A 338 -12.31 -0.43 17.30
CA LYS A 338 -11.25 0.39 17.91
C LYS A 338 -10.59 1.33 16.89
N ILE A 339 -10.22 0.81 15.71
CA ILE A 339 -9.52 1.57 14.65
C ILE A 339 -10.37 2.75 14.19
N PHE A 340 -11.68 2.56 14.02
CA PHE A 340 -12.57 3.60 13.50
C PHE A 340 -13.32 4.39 14.58
N GLY A 341 -13.27 3.96 15.84
CA GLY A 341 -14.07 4.55 16.92
C GLY A 341 -15.58 4.44 16.66
N LYS A 342 -16.01 3.38 15.96
CA LYS A 342 -17.41 3.16 15.56
C LYS A 342 -17.84 1.74 15.87
N PRO A 343 -19.07 1.50 16.33
CA PRO A 343 -19.55 0.13 16.51
C PRO A 343 -19.69 -0.59 15.17
N TRP A 344 -19.62 -1.91 15.19
CA TRP A 344 -19.60 -2.81 14.02
C TRP A 344 -20.75 -2.56 13.07
N ASN A 345 -21.96 -2.37 13.61
CA ASN A 345 -23.16 -2.06 12.84
C ASN A 345 -23.11 -0.71 12.07
N LYS A 346 -22.10 0.14 12.32
CA LYS A 346 -21.82 1.39 11.57
C LYS A 346 -20.68 1.25 10.56
N ILE A 347 -20.04 0.08 10.49
CA ILE A 347 -19.00 -0.27 9.51
C ILE A 347 -19.60 -1.12 8.37
N GLY A 348 -20.79 -1.70 8.61
CA GLY A 348 -21.32 -2.84 7.87
C GLY A 348 -21.73 -2.67 6.41
N SER A 349 -21.95 -1.44 5.91
CA SER A 349 -22.12 -1.26 4.46
C SER A 349 -20.89 -1.73 3.69
N ASP A 350 -19.74 -1.83 4.37
CA ASP A 350 -18.46 -2.16 3.79
C ASP A 350 -18.12 -3.65 3.90
N PHE A 351 -19.09 -4.49 4.23
CA PHE A 351 -18.95 -5.95 4.22
C PHE A 351 -20.13 -6.63 3.53
N THR A 352 -20.93 -5.88 2.75
CA THR A 352 -22.01 -6.41 1.92
C THR A 352 -21.53 -7.51 0.98
N HIS A 353 -22.38 -8.50 0.70
CA HIS A 353 -22.10 -9.58 -0.26
C HIS A 353 -21.62 -9.07 -1.63
N ASN A 354 -20.65 -9.77 -2.23
CA ASN A 354 -20.00 -9.39 -3.48
C ASN A 354 -20.98 -9.22 -4.67
N ASP A 355 -22.06 -10.00 -4.72
CA ASP A 355 -23.07 -9.91 -5.79
C ASP A 355 -23.81 -8.57 -5.83
N LEU A 356 -23.83 -7.85 -4.70
CA LEU A 356 -24.54 -6.56 -4.55
C LEU A 356 -23.61 -5.36 -4.76
N ALA A 357 -22.33 -5.55 -4.45
CA ALA A 357 -21.26 -4.58 -4.68
C ALA A 357 -20.04 -5.37 -5.15
N PRO A 358 -19.74 -5.41 -6.46
CA PRO A 358 -18.63 -6.17 -7.00
C PRO A 358 -17.32 -5.79 -6.29
N ARG A 359 -16.87 -6.67 -5.41
CA ARG A 359 -15.57 -6.58 -4.75
C ARG A 359 -14.49 -7.17 -5.62
N ALA A 360 -13.25 -7.02 -5.19
CA ALA A 360 -12.12 -7.80 -5.68
C ALA A 360 -12.53 -9.27 -5.90
N SER A 361 -12.73 -9.65 -7.16
CA SER A 361 -13.23 -10.96 -7.59
C SER A 361 -12.53 -11.43 -8.86
N GLU A 362 -12.30 -12.74 -8.99
CA GLU A 362 -11.64 -13.35 -10.15
C GLU A 362 -12.39 -13.08 -11.46
N ALA A 363 -13.72 -13.03 -11.43
CA ALA A 363 -14.55 -12.80 -12.62
C ALA A 363 -14.30 -11.44 -13.28
N THR A 364 -13.88 -10.45 -12.49
CA THR A 364 -13.54 -9.10 -12.94
C THR A 364 -12.03 -8.87 -13.01
N GLY A 365 -11.25 -9.90 -12.69
CA GLY A 365 -9.82 -9.84 -12.53
C GLY A 365 -9.09 -9.50 -13.83
N GLY A 366 -8.01 -8.75 -13.69
CA GLY A 366 -7.21 -8.26 -14.81
C GLY A 366 -5.73 -8.52 -14.60
N ASN A 367 -4.96 -8.32 -15.66
CA ASN A 367 -3.51 -8.26 -15.51
C ASN A 367 -3.17 -7.14 -14.52
N PHE A 368 -2.21 -7.40 -13.62
CA PHE A 368 -1.46 -6.32 -13.00
C PHE A 368 -0.95 -5.38 -14.09
N TYR A 369 -0.93 -4.08 -13.84
CA TYR A 369 -0.47 -3.06 -14.81
C TYR A 369 0.64 -3.54 -15.74
#